data_AF-A0A962Z2R4-F1
#
_entry.id   AF-A0A962Z2R4-F1
#
_cell.length_a   1.000
_cell.length_b   1.000
_cell.length_c   1.000
_cell.angle_alpha   90.00
_cell.angle_beta   90.00
_cell.angle_gamma   90.00
#
_symmetry.space_group_name_H-M   'P 1'
#
loop_
_entity.id
_entity.type
_entity.pdbx_description
1 polymer ?
#
loop_
_entity_poly.entity_id
_entity_poly.type
_entity_poly.pdbx_seq_one_letter_code
_entity_poly.pdbx_strand_id
1 'polypeptide(L)'
;MSKRDYYEVLGVNKNASEADLKKAYRRLAMKHHPDRNSGENAADAEIKFKEAKEAYEVLSDPQKRMAYDQFGHAGVDSGMGGGPGPGGGSFS
;
A
#
# COMPACT_ATOMS: atom_id res chain seq x y z
N MET A 1 -6.33 5.35 14.64
CA MET A 1 -4.93 4.85 14.63
C MET A 1 -4.26 5.44 13.40
N SER A 2 -3.02 5.91 13.50
CA SER A 2 -2.28 6.37 12.33
C SER A 2 -2.09 5.22 11.34
N LYS A 3 -2.21 5.47 10.03
CA LYS A 3 -1.80 4.48 9.00
C LYS A 3 -0.32 4.14 9.22
N ARG A 4 0.05 2.87 9.04
CA ARG A 4 1.45 2.42 9.17
C ARG A 4 2.28 2.94 8.01
N ASP A 5 3.55 3.25 8.28
CA ASP A 5 4.47 3.74 7.25
C ASP A 5 4.63 2.68 6.14
N TYR A 6 4.60 3.11 4.87
CA TYR A 6 4.62 2.19 3.73
C TYR A 6 5.93 1.41 3.61
N TYR A 7 7.05 1.99 4.04
CA TYR A 7 8.33 1.28 4.09
C TYR A 7 8.31 0.21 5.18
N GLU A 8 7.68 0.48 6.33
CA GLU A 8 7.48 -0.51 7.39
C GLU A 8 6.53 -1.63 6.97
N VAL A 9 5.44 -1.30 6.27
CA VAL A 9 4.48 -2.28 5.75
C VAL A 9 5.17 -3.26 4.79
N LEU A 10 5.99 -2.75 3.87
CA LEU A 10 6.78 -3.60 2.96
C LEU A 10 7.98 -4.27 3.66
N GLY A 11 8.39 -3.78 4.83
CA GLY A 11 9.56 -4.25 5.56
C GLY A 11 10.86 -3.94 4.81
N VAL A 12 10.96 -2.72 4.27
CA VAL A 12 12.12 -2.25 3.51
C VAL A 12 12.62 -0.92 4.08
N ASN A 13 13.83 -0.51 3.68
CA ASN A 13 14.38 0.80 4.05
C ASN A 13 13.81 1.91 3.15
N LYS A 14 13.80 3.16 3.63
CA LYS A 14 13.46 4.36 2.82
C LYS A 14 14.33 4.51 1.57
N ASN A 15 15.54 3.95 1.57
CA ASN A 15 16.44 3.93 0.40
C ASN A 15 16.24 2.72 -0.52
N ALA A 16 15.16 1.94 -0.34
CA ALA A 16 14.89 0.76 -1.15
C ALA A 16 14.74 1.12 -2.63
N SER A 17 15.35 0.27 -3.47
CA SER A 17 15.19 0.35 -4.92
C SER A 17 13.81 -0.17 -5.34
N GLU A 18 13.37 0.17 -6.54
CA GLU A 18 12.12 -0.34 -7.11
C GLU A 18 12.10 -1.88 -7.17
N ALA A 19 13.27 -2.49 -7.42
CA ALA A 19 13.44 -3.94 -7.41
C ALA A 19 13.20 -4.53 -6.00
N ASP A 20 13.68 -3.86 -4.95
CA ASP A 20 13.46 -4.26 -3.56
C ASP A 20 11.98 -4.12 -3.17
N LEU A 21 11.33 -3.02 -3.56
CA LEU A 21 9.91 -2.80 -3.36
C LEU A 21 9.09 -3.92 -4.00
N LYS A 22 9.38 -4.25 -5.26
CA LYS A 22 8.69 -5.33 -6.00
C LYS A 22 8.95 -6.70 -5.37
N LYS A 23 10.15 -6.96 -4.88
CA LYS A 23 10.48 -8.21 -4.18
C LYS A 23 9.74 -8.33 -2.85
N ALA A 24 9.71 -7.26 -2.07
CA ALA A 24 9.01 -7.18 -0.79
C ALA A 24 7.49 -7.38 -0.96
N TYR A 25 6.88 -6.66 -1.92
CA TYR A 25 5.47 -6.80 -2.25
C TYR A 25 5.11 -8.23 -2.64
N ARG A 26 5.86 -8.86 -3.56
CA ARG A 26 5.61 -10.26 -3.96
C ARG A 26 5.66 -11.23 -2.79
N ARG A 27 6.63 -11.05 -1.88
CA ARG A 27 6.75 -11.88 -0.68
C ARG A 27 5.53 -11.73 0.24
N LEU A 28 5.06 -10.50 0.46
CA LEU A 28 3.89 -10.22 1.30
C LEU A 28 2.59 -10.70 0.64
N ALA A 29 2.43 -10.46 -0.67
CA ALA A 29 1.30 -10.93 -1.45
C ALA A 29 1.15 -12.45 -1.36
N MET A 30 2.25 -13.20 -1.49
CA MET A 30 2.24 -14.66 -1.33
C MET A 30 2.04 -15.13 0.12
N LYS A 31 2.45 -14.33 1.10
CA LYS A 31 2.27 -14.64 2.54
C LYS A 31 0.83 -14.42 2.99
N HIS A 32 0.19 -13.38 2.47
CA HIS A 32 -1.16 -12.95 2.83
C HIS A 32 -2.21 -13.29 1.78
N HIS A 33 -1.87 -14.14 0.80
CA HIS A 33 -2.79 -14.57 -0.24
C HIS A 33 -4.00 -15.31 0.38
N PRO A 34 -5.23 -15.06 -0.06
CA PRO A 34 -6.44 -15.70 0.48
C PRO A 34 -6.43 -17.22 0.34
N ASP A 35 -5.81 -17.75 -0.73
CA ASP A 35 -5.64 -19.20 -0.93
C ASP A 35 -4.85 -19.89 0.20
N ARG A 36 -3.94 -19.15 0.86
CA ARG A 36 -3.08 -19.67 1.94
C ARG A 36 -3.53 -19.24 3.32
N ASN A 37 -4.49 -18.31 3.39
CA ASN A 37 -5.00 -17.75 4.64
C ASN A 37 -6.53 -17.85 4.64
N SER A 38 -7.03 -18.90 5.27
CA SER A 38 -8.45 -19.20 5.40
C SER A 38 -8.85 -19.28 6.88
N GLY A 39 -10.15 -19.14 7.15
CA GLY A 39 -10.69 -19.13 8.52
C GLY A 39 -10.40 -17.81 9.25
N GLU A 40 -10.10 -17.88 10.54
CA GLU A 40 -9.94 -16.70 11.42
C GLU A 40 -8.81 -15.75 10.97
N ASN A 41 -7.78 -16.28 10.30
CA ASN A 41 -6.65 -15.51 9.80
C ASN A 41 -6.93 -14.77 8.47
N ALA A 42 -8.07 -15.03 7.83
CA ALA A 42 -8.39 -14.47 6.51
C ALA A 42 -8.55 -12.94 6.57
N ALA A 43 -9.24 -12.42 7.59
CA ALA A 43 -9.46 -10.98 7.75
C ALA A 43 -8.14 -10.23 7.98
N ASP A 44 -7.28 -10.74 8.86
CA ASP A 44 -5.96 -10.16 9.13
C ASP A 44 -5.03 -10.23 7.91
N ALA A 45 -5.08 -11.33 7.16
CA ALA A 45 -4.32 -11.47 5.93
C ALA A 45 -4.81 -10.49 4.86
N GLU A 46 -6.13 -10.31 4.72
CA GLU A 46 -6.71 -9.35 3.78
C GLU A 46 -6.29 -7.90 4.10
N ILE A 47 -6.32 -7.50 5.38
CA ILE A 47 -5.85 -6.18 5.82
C ILE A 47 -4.38 -5.98 5.44
N LYS A 48 -3.52 -6.92 5.81
CA LYS A 48 -2.07 -6.85 5.50
C LYS A 48 -1.80 -6.87 4.00
N PHE A 49 -2.60 -7.60 3.23
CA PHE A 49 -2.49 -7.65 1.77
C PHE A 49 -2.86 -6.30 1.15
N LYS A 50 -3.97 -5.69 1.58
CA LYS A 50 -4.40 -4.36 1.12
C LYS A 50 -3.37 -3.29 1.46
N GLU A 51 -2.86 -3.28 2.69
CA GLU A 51 -1.80 -2.35 3.10
C GLU A 51 -0.53 -2.53 2.27
N ALA A 52 -0.09 -3.78 2.04
CA ALA A 52 1.10 -4.06 1.22
C ALA A 52 0.93 -3.63 -0.23
N LYS A 53 -0.28 -3.77 -0.77
CA LYS A 53 -0.62 -3.30 -2.12
C LYS A 53 -0.59 -1.77 -2.21
N GLU A 54 -1.26 -1.07 -1.30
CA GLU A 54 -1.26 0.40 -1.24
C GLU A 54 0.17 0.94 -1.08
N ALA A 55 0.96 0.35 -0.18
CA ALA A 55 2.35 0.70 0.02
C ALA A 55 3.19 0.54 -1.25
N TYR A 56 3.01 -0.58 -1.97
CA TYR A 56 3.73 -0.81 -3.22
C TYR A 56 3.31 0.19 -4.30
N GLU A 57 2.02 0.43 -4.49
CA GLU A 57 1.50 1.37 -5.50
C GLU A 57 1.98 2.80 -5.30
N VAL A 58 2.15 3.24 -4.05
CA VAL A 58 2.69 4.55 -3.72
C VAL A 58 4.21 4.59 -3.90
N LEU A 59 4.93 3.62 -3.35
CA LEU A 59 6.40 3.64 -3.33
C LEU A 59 7.04 3.26 -4.66
N SER A 60 6.35 2.49 -5.52
CA SER A 60 6.85 2.15 -6.86
C SER A 60 6.73 3.30 -7.85
N ASP A 61 5.81 4.23 -7.61
CA ASP A 61 5.59 5.40 -8.46
C ASP A 61 6.46 6.56 -7.95
N PRO A 62 7.45 7.05 -8.72
CA PRO A 62 8.34 8.11 -8.26
C PRO A 62 7.62 9.39 -7.86
N GLN A 63 6.51 9.74 -8.52
CA GLN A 63 5.77 10.96 -8.22
C GLN A 63 4.99 10.81 -6.91
N LYS A 64 4.33 9.66 -6.71
CA LYS A 64 3.60 9.39 -5.46
C LYS A 64 4.54 9.17 -4.29
N ARG A 65 5.67 8.51 -4.49
CA ARG A 65 6.71 8.34 -3.48
C ARG A 65 7.23 9.70 -3.03
N MET A 66 7.51 10.61 -3.97
CA MET A 66 7.93 11.97 -3.62
C MET A 66 6.86 12.71 -2.80
N ALA A 67 5.59 12.63 -3.21
CA ALA A 67 4.49 13.22 -2.45
C ALA A 67 4.33 12.60 -1.05
N TYR A 68 4.50 11.28 -0.94
CA TYR A 68 4.48 10.55 0.32
C TYR A 68 5.65 10.92 1.22
N ASP A 69 6.86 11.01 0.68
CA ASP A 69 8.05 11.38 1.44
C ASP A 69 7.96 12.84 1.95
N GLN A 70 7.25 13.71 1.21
CA GLN A 70 7.08 15.13 1.57
C GLN A 70 5.92 15.39 2.55
N PHE A 71 4.78 14.69 2.40
CA PHE A 71 3.54 14.99 3.13
C PHE A 71 2.99 13.78 3.91
N GLY A 72 3.69 12.65 3.91
CA GLY A 72 3.21 11.39 4.48
C GLY A 72 1.97 10.86 3.75
N HIS A 73 1.13 10.10 4.46
CA HIS A 73 -0.10 9.55 3.88
C HIS A 73 -1.03 10.63 3.30
N ALA A 74 -1.03 11.85 3.85
CA ALA A 74 -1.86 12.95 3.35
C ALA A 74 -1.51 13.39 1.92
N GLY A 75 -0.26 13.18 1.46
CA GLY A 75 0.18 13.52 0.11
C GLY A 75 -0.33 12.57 -0.98
N VAL A 76 -0.85 11.42 -0.59
CA VAL A 76 -1.25 10.34 -1.51
C VAL A 76 -2.66 9.81 -1.27
N ASP A 77 -3.32 10.22 -0.18
CA ASP A 77 -4.69 9.83 0.17
C ASP A 77 -5.73 10.36 -0.83
N SER A 78 -5.47 11.49 -1.48
CA SER A 78 -6.43 12.16 -2.39
C SER A 78 -6.64 11.48 -3.75
N GLY A 79 -5.99 10.34 -4.05
CA GLY A 79 -6.02 9.79 -5.41
C GLY A 79 -6.06 8.27 -5.58
N MET A 80 -5.98 7.45 -4.52
CA MET A 80 -5.89 5.98 -4.71
C MET A 80 -6.69 5.13 -3.72
N GLY A 81 -7.60 5.73 -2.95
CA GLY A 81 -8.52 5.00 -2.08
C GLY A 81 -9.72 4.46 -2.85
N GLY A 82 -9.54 3.37 -3.61
CA GLY A 82 -10.63 2.58 -4.16
C GLY A 82 -11.48 1.93 -3.05
N GLY A 83 -12.42 2.70 -2.52
CA GLY A 83 -13.61 2.27 -1.80
C GLY A 83 -14.77 3.20 -2.22
N PRO A 84 -16.01 2.71 -2.39
CA PRO A 84 -17.08 3.49 -2.99
C PRO A 84 -17.54 4.60 -2.01
N GLY A 85 -16.92 5.77 -2.12
CA GLY A 85 -17.42 7.02 -1.54
C GLY A 85 -18.22 7.78 -2.60
N PRO A 86 -19.48 8.17 -2.33
CA PRO A 86 -20.25 8.95 -3.29
C PRO A 86 -19.77 10.40 -3.23
N GLY A 87 -19.03 10.85 -4.24
CA GLY A 87 -18.77 12.28 -4.46
C GLY A 87 -17.33 12.59 -4.84
N GLY A 88 -17.13 13.06 -6.07
CA GLY A 88 -15.82 13.55 -6.48
C GLY A 88 -15.69 13.91 -7.96
N GLY A 89 -16.54 14.82 -8.45
CA GLY A 89 -16.18 15.81 -9.48
C GLY A 89 -15.82 15.33 -10.89
N SER A 90 -16.75 15.52 -11.82
CA SER A 90 -16.49 15.65 -13.26
C SER A 90 -15.33 16.59 -13.56
N PHE A 91 -14.45 16.16 -14.45
CA PHE A 91 -13.61 17.05 -15.25
C PHE A 91 -14.43 17.59 -16.43
N SER A 92 -14.72 18.89 -16.41
CA SER A 92 -15.06 19.75 -17.56
C SER A 92 -14.93 21.20 -17.13
#